data_AF-A0A3P7IL37-F1
#
_entry.id   AF-A0A3P7IL37-F1
#
_cell.length_a   1.000
_cell.length_b   1.000
_cell.length_c   1.000
_cell.angle_alpha   90.00
_cell.angle_beta   90.00
_cell.angle_gamma   90.00
#
_symmetry.space_group_name_H-M   'P 1'
#
loop_
_entity.id
_entity.type
_entity.pdbx_description
1 polymer ?
#
loop_
_entity_poly.entity_id
_entity_poly.type
_entity_poly.pdbx_seq_one_letter_code
_entity_poly.pdbx_strand_id
1 'polypeptide(L)'
;MGPEHSSARPERYLQLCNEDDQIDLEKVAFGGTFEAQQLHDTNWIVANCTTPANIFHLFRRQVTMPFRKPAVVMTPKSLLRHPMARSPVEDFATGTHFQRVIPEVGPPSQNASNVQRLVFCTG
;
A
#
# COMPACT_ATOMS: atom_id res chain seq x y z
N MET A 1 -6.84 22.79 -8.13
CA MET A 1 -6.68 22.91 -6.67
C MET A 1 -5.29 23.48 -6.41
N GLY A 2 -5.17 24.53 -5.59
CA GLY A 2 -3.90 25.22 -5.34
C GLY A 2 -2.94 24.46 -4.39
N PRO A 3 -1.87 25.11 -3.90
CA PRO A 3 -0.83 24.47 -3.08
C PRO A 3 -1.38 23.81 -1.81
N GLU A 4 -2.34 24.45 -1.13
CA GLU A 4 -2.89 23.96 0.14
C GLU A 4 -3.97 22.89 -0.01
N HIS A 5 -4.25 22.42 -1.22
CA HIS A 5 -5.38 21.52 -1.51
C HIS A 5 -4.96 20.24 -2.24
N SER A 6 -3.65 20.07 -2.44
CA SER A 6 -3.10 19.07 -3.36
C SER A 6 -2.23 18.01 -2.69
N SER A 7 -1.53 18.36 -1.60
CA SER A 7 -0.58 17.45 -0.96
C SER A 7 -0.82 17.32 0.54
N ALA A 8 -0.88 16.08 1.02
CA ALA A 8 -0.78 15.75 2.44
C ALA A 8 0.69 15.68 2.90
N ARG A 9 1.65 15.94 2.01
CA ARG A 9 3.10 15.91 2.24
C ARG A 9 3.60 14.51 2.66
N PRO A 10 3.32 13.45 1.87
CA PRO A 10 3.74 12.08 2.19
C PRO A 10 5.24 11.96 2.44
N GLU A 11 6.06 12.76 1.76
CA GLU A 11 7.51 12.81 1.93
C GLU A 11 7.93 13.09 3.37
N ARG A 12 7.17 13.91 4.11
CA ARG A 12 7.47 14.21 5.52
C ARG A 12 7.15 13.03 6.43
N TYR A 13 6.10 12.28 6.13
CA TYR A 13 5.78 11.10 6.92
C TYR A 13 6.74 9.95 6.65
N LEU A 14 7.18 9.79 5.40
CA LEU A 14 8.22 8.83 5.03
C LEU A 14 9.56 9.16 5.69
N GLN A 15 9.97 10.43 5.71
CA GLN A 15 11.20 10.86 6.39
C GLN A 15 11.18 10.58 7.91
N LEU A 16 10.00 10.53 8.51
CA LEU A 16 9.82 10.24 9.94
C LEU A 16 9.69 8.74 10.24
N CYS A 17 9.66 7.90 9.20
CA CYS A 17 9.74 6.45 9.38
C CYS A 17 11.14 6.07 9.85
N ASN A 18 11.25 5.12 10.78
CA ASN A 18 12.54 4.59 11.26
C ASN A 18 13.09 3.47 10.36
N GLU A 19 12.63 3.39 9.12
CA GLU A 19 13.16 2.47 8.12
C GLU A 19 14.39 3.10 7.45
N ASP A 20 15.43 2.31 7.25
CA ASP A 20 16.65 2.73 6.56
C ASP A 20 16.36 2.91 5.06
N ASP A 21 16.89 3.98 4.45
CA ASP A 21 16.82 4.18 3.01
C ASP A 21 17.75 3.21 2.26
N GLN A 22 18.71 2.62 2.97
CA GLN A 22 19.62 1.58 2.48
C GLN A 22 19.22 0.22 3.02
N ILE A 23 18.36 -0.47 2.27
CA ILE A 23 18.07 -1.87 2.54
C ILE A 23 19.27 -2.71 2.12
N ASP A 24 20.01 -3.21 3.12
CA ASP A 24 21.03 -4.23 2.91
C ASP A 24 20.36 -5.57 2.56
N LEU A 25 20.25 -5.83 1.25
CA LEU A 25 19.60 -7.03 0.71
C LEU A 25 20.23 -8.34 1.20
N GLU A 26 21.50 -8.34 1.60
CA GLU A 26 22.17 -9.53 2.16
C GLU A 26 21.72 -9.81 3.60
N LYS A 27 21.32 -8.76 4.32
CA LYS A 27 20.81 -8.86 5.70
C LYS A 27 19.30 -9.01 5.78
N VAL A 28 18.57 -8.75 4.69
CA VAL A 28 17.13 -8.95 4.64
C VAL A 28 16.80 -10.43 4.40
N ALA A 29 16.23 -11.05 5.42
CA ALA A 29 15.62 -12.37 5.27
C ALA A 29 14.28 -12.25 4.51
N PHE A 30 14.34 -12.28 3.18
CA PHE A 30 13.15 -12.42 2.35
C PHE A 30 12.56 -13.82 2.56
N GLY A 31 11.36 -13.89 3.14
CA GLY A 31 10.69 -15.15 3.47
C GLY A 31 9.28 -14.93 4.03
N GLY A 32 8.62 -16.00 4.46
CA GLY A 32 7.22 -15.95 4.92
C GLY A 32 6.96 -15.02 6.11
N THR A 33 8.00 -14.66 6.88
CA THR A 33 7.90 -13.76 8.03
C THR A 33 8.30 -12.31 7.73
N PHE A 34 8.79 -12.03 6.51
CA PHE A 34 9.32 -10.71 6.15
C PHE A 34 8.31 -9.59 6.44
N GLU A 35 7.05 -9.77 6.04
CA GLU A 35 6.03 -8.75 6.24
C GLU A 35 5.73 -8.49 7.71
N ALA A 36 5.70 -9.54 8.54
CA ALA A 36 5.45 -9.42 9.96
C ALA A 36 6.62 -8.74 10.67
N GLN A 37 7.85 -9.06 10.27
CA GLN A 37 9.06 -8.46 10.82
C GLN A 37 9.17 -6.98 10.46
N GLN A 38 9.01 -6.64 9.17
CA GLN A 38 9.01 -5.23 8.75
C GLN A 38 7.92 -4.43 9.47
N LEU A 39 6.72 -5.00 9.59
CA LEU A 39 5.62 -4.37 10.32
C LEU A 39 5.93 -4.20 11.81
N HIS A 40 6.65 -5.13 12.42
CA HIS A 40 7.10 -5.04 13.81
C HIS A 40 8.13 -3.91 13.97
N ASP A 41 9.11 -3.83 13.06
CA ASP A 41 10.27 -2.95 13.18
C ASP A 41 9.96 -1.49 12.81
N THR A 42 9.11 -1.24 11.80
CA THR A 42 8.76 0.13 11.41
C THR A 42 7.96 0.85 12.50
N ASN A 43 8.11 2.14 12.71
CA ASN A 43 7.35 2.91 13.68
C ASN A 43 5.97 3.28 13.15
N TRP A 44 5.82 3.54 11.85
CA TRP A 44 4.60 4.01 11.21
C TRP A 44 4.19 3.15 10.00
N ILE A 45 2.89 3.05 9.76
CA ILE A 45 2.35 2.53 8.50
C ILE A 45 1.95 3.73 7.65
N VAL A 46 2.63 3.95 6.51
CA VAL A 46 2.25 4.98 5.55
C VAL A 46 1.61 4.32 4.33
N ALA A 47 0.38 4.68 4.00
CA ALA A 47 -0.38 4.03 2.94
C ALA A 47 -1.09 5.03 2.02
N ASN A 48 -1.13 4.70 0.72
CA ASN A 48 -1.84 5.47 -0.31
C ASN A 48 -2.60 4.48 -1.20
N CYS A 49 -3.85 4.21 -0.82
CA CYS A 49 -4.65 3.13 -1.38
C CYS A 49 -5.50 3.62 -2.56
N THR A 50 -5.57 2.81 -3.62
CA THR A 50 -6.26 3.14 -4.86
C THR A 50 -7.60 2.43 -5.06
N THR A 51 -7.88 1.36 -4.30
CA THR A 51 -9.14 0.60 -4.37
C THR A 51 -9.93 0.67 -3.06
N PRO A 52 -11.28 0.69 -3.12
CA PRO A 52 -12.12 0.65 -1.92
C PRO A 52 -11.84 -0.57 -1.03
N ALA A 53 -11.63 -1.75 -1.61
CA ALA A 53 -11.33 -2.96 -0.84
C ALA A 53 -10.00 -2.84 -0.07
N ASN A 54 -8.97 -2.23 -0.66
CA ASN A 54 -7.69 -2.10 0.03
C ASN A 54 -7.77 -1.14 1.23
N ILE A 55 -8.53 -0.04 1.11
CA ILE A 55 -8.83 0.86 2.25
C ILE A 55 -9.60 0.11 3.35
N PHE A 56 -10.63 -0.66 2.98
CA PHE A 56 -11.40 -1.46 3.92
C PHE A 56 -10.52 -2.43 4.71
N HIS A 57 -9.64 -3.15 4.02
CA HIS A 57 -8.73 -4.10 4.65
C HIS A 57 -7.68 -3.42 5.53
N LEU A 58 -7.17 -2.25 5.13
CA LEU A 58 -6.26 -1.47 5.96
C LEU A 58 -6.91 -1.05 7.28
N PHE A 59 -8.16 -0.57 7.23
CA PHE A 59 -8.89 -0.16 8.45
C PHE A 59 -9.22 -1.36 9.35
N ARG A 60 -9.64 -2.49 8.79
CA ARG A 60 -9.85 -3.71 9.57
C ARG A 60 -8.57 -4.19 10.22
N ARG A 61 -7.47 -4.23 9.45
CA ARG A 61 -6.14 -4.61 9.94
C ARG A 61 -5.74 -3.78 11.16
N GLN A 62 -6.01 -2.47 11.17
CA GLN A 62 -5.70 -1.63 12.33
C GLN A 62 -6.41 -2.03 13.63
N VAL A 63 -7.62 -2.57 13.53
CA VAL A 63 -8.37 -3.05 14.70
C VAL A 63 -7.98 -4.48 15.07
N THR A 64 -7.77 -5.34 14.09
CA THR A 64 -7.54 -6.78 14.28
C THR A 64 -6.10 -7.15 14.62
N MET A 65 -5.13 -6.26 14.37
CA MET A 65 -3.75 -6.50 14.78
C MET A 65 -3.65 -6.69 16.31
N PRO A 66 -2.76 -7.59 16.78
CA PRO A 66 -2.57 -7.84 18.22
C PRO A 66 -1.80 -6.72 18.94
N PHE A 67 -1.40 -5.67 18.21
CA PHE A 67 -0.75 -4.47 18.71
C PHE A 67 -1.34 -3.23 18.03
N ARG A 68 -0.87 -2.04 18.42
CA ARG A 68 -1.30 -0.76 17.83
C ARG A 68 -0.10 -0.04 17.25
N LYS A 69 -0.26 0.47 16.03
CA LYS A 69 0.76 1.24 15.31
C LYS A 69 0.10 2.34 14.50
N PRO A 70 0.60 3.59 14.51
CA PRO A 70 0.02 4.67 13.72
C PRO A 70 -0.10 4.30 12.25
N ALA A 71 -1.25 4.58 11.63
CA ALA A 71 -1.43 4.54 10.19
C ALA A 71 -1.69 5.94 9.63
N VAL A 72 -0.78 6.41 8.80
CA VAL A 72 -0.92 7.64 8.01
C VAL A 72 -1.46 7.26 6.64
N VAL A 73 -2.71 7.63 6.37
CA VAL A 73 -3.40 7.25 5.12
C VAL A 73 -3.59 8.48 4.25
N MET A 74 -3.06 8.44 3.03
CA MET A 74 -3.30 9.45 2.00
C MET A 74 -4.71 9.20 1.42
N THR A 75 -5.73 9.72 2.11
CA THR A 75 -7.13 9.44 1.74
C THR A 75 -7.47 10.05 0.38
N PRO A 76 -8.19 9.31 -0.49
CA PRO A 76 -8.49 9.78 -1.84
C PRO A 76 -9.45 10.97 -1.83
N LYS A 77 -9.37 11.81 -2.88
CA LYS A 77 -10.35 12.86 -3.18
C LYS A 77 -11.12 12.56 -4.47
N SER A 78 -10.41 12.54 -5.60
CA SER A 78 -10.99 12.23 -6.92
C SER A 78 -11.47 10.77 -7.01
N LEU A 79 -10.70 9.83 -6.44
CA LEU A 79 -11.05 8.40 -6.50
C LEU A 79 -12.37 8.07 -5.79
N LEU A 80 -12.85 8.91 -4.88
CA LEU A 80 -14.16 8.72 -4.21
C LEU A 80 -15.33 8.61 -5.18
N ARG A 81 -15.18 9.13 -6.40
CA ARG A 81 -16.23 9.12 -7.44
C ARG A 81 -15.74 8.57 -8.77
N HIS A 82 -14.49 8.10 -8.84
CA HIS A 82 -13.91 7.69 -10.11
C HIS A 82 -14.53 6.35 -10.57
N PRO A 83 -15.04 6.23 -11.81
CA PRO A 83 -15.73 5.02 -12.26
C PRO A 83 -14.90 3.74 -12.17
N MET A 84 -13.59 3.84 -12.39
CA MET A 84 -12.67 2.69 -12.29
C MET A 84 -12.19 2.40 -10.86
N ALA A 85 -12.40 3.32 -9.90
CA ALA A 85 -11.99 3.12 -8.51
C ALA A 85 -13.10 2.40 -7.73
N ARG A 86 -13.44 1.19 -8.18
CA ARG A 86 -14.47 0.33 -7.59
C ARG A 86 -13.87 -1.02 -7.25
N SER A 87 -14.39 -1.63 -6.19
CA SER A 87 -14.07 -3.02 -5.85
C SER A 87 -15.37 -3.82 -5.87
N PRO A 88 -15.35 -5.03 -6.44
CA PRO A 88 -16.48 -5.92 -6.37
C PRO A 88 -16.63 -6.47 -4.92
N VAL A 89 -17.79 -7.05 -4.61
CA VAL A 89 -18.14 -7.40 -3.21
C VAL A 89 -17.27 -8.54 -2.68
N GLU A 90 -16.87 -9.46 -3.55
CA GLU A 90 -15.97 -10.58 -3.26
C GLU A 90 -14.62 -10.12 -2.71
N ASP A 91 -14.13 -8.93 -3.09
CA ASP A 91 -12.87 -8.38 -2.58
C ASP A 91 -12.95 -8.05 -1.08
N PHE A 92 -14.15 -7.96 -0.51
CA PHE A 92 -14.39 -7.72 0.92
C PHE A 92 -14.69 -9.01 1.70
N ALA A 93 -14.77 -10.16 1.02
CA ALA A 93 -15.20 -11.42 1.61
C ALA A 93 -14.11 -12.10 2.47
N THR A 94 -14.46 -13.23 3.08
CA THR A 94 -13.49 -14.02 3.87
C THR A 94 -12.39 -14.57 2.96
N GLY A 95 -11.14 -14.53 3.44
CA GLY A 95 -9.97 -14.99 2.69
C GLY A 95 -9.27 -13.86 1.89
N THR A 96 -9.90 -12.69 1.76
CA THR A 96 -9.23 -11.51 1.20
C THR A 96 -8.50 -10.71 2.28
N HIS A 97 -7.52 -9.91 1.86
CA HIS A 97 -6.64 -9.18 2.76
C HIS A 97 -6.09 -7.91 2.11
N PHE A 98 -5.43 -7.09 2.92
CA PHE A 98 -4.76 -5.88 2.47
C PHE A 98 -3.62 -6.22 1.50
N GLN A 99 -3.62 -5.61 0.32
CA GLN A 99 -2.58 -5.78 -0.68
C GLN A 99 -1.56 -4.64 -0.57
N ARG A 100 -0.32 -5.00 -0.21
CA ARG A 100 0.81 -4.06 -0.12
C ARG A 100 1.26 -3.57 -1.49
N VAL A 101 1.18 -4.44 -2.49
CA VAL A 101 1.44 -4.19 -3.90
C VAL A 101 0.28 -4.77 -4.68
N ILE A 102 -0.27 -3.99 -5.61
CA ILE A 102 -1.30 -4.46 -6.53
C ILE A 102 -0.60 -4.81 -7.85
N PRO A 103 -0.59 -6.09 -8.29
CA PRO A 103 0.07 -6.50 -9.51
C PRO A 103 -0.69 -6.03 -10.76
N GLU A 104 0.02 -5.94 -11.89
CA GLU A 104 -0.60 -5.74 -13.20
C GLU A 104 -1.48 -6.95 -13.56
N VAL A 105 -2.70 -6.70 -14.04
CA VAL A 105 -3.68 -7.74 -14.41
C VAL A 105 -4.10 -7.66 -15.89
N GLY A 106 -3.69 -6.60 -16.58
CA GLY A 106 -3.97 -6.35 -17.99
C GLY A 106 -3.04 -7.08 -18.95
N PRO A 107 -3.04 -6.72 -20.24
CA PRO A 107 -2.27 -7.39 -21.28
C PRO A 107 -0.77 -7.63 -20.97
N PRO A 108 -0.04 -6.71 -20.31
CA PRO A 108 1.36 -6.96 -19.98
C PRO A 108 1.59 -8.14 -19.03
N SER A 109 0.60 -8.49 -18.19
CA SER A 109 0.69 -9.65 -17.29
C SER A 109 0.72 -10.99 -18.03
N GLN A 110 0.17 -11.04 -19.26
CA GLN A 110 0.05 -12.28 -20.05
C GLN A 110 1.35 -12.66 -20.76
N ASN A 111 2.29 -11.72 -20.91
CA ASN A 111 3.59 -11.97 -21.55
C ASN A 111 4.68 -11.16 -20.85
N ALA A 112 4.94 -11.51 -19.59
CA ALA A 112 5.93 -10.83 -18.76
C ALA A 112 7.34 -10.80 -19.39
N SER A 113 7.71 -11.80 -20.20
CA SER A 113 9.00 -11.86 -20.90
C SER A 113 9.21 -10.73 -21.91
N ASN A 114 8.13 -10.16 -22.46
CA ASN A 114 8.20 -9.06 -23.41
C ASN A 114 8.11 -7.69 -22.76
N VAL A 115 7.94 -7.61 -21.43
CA VAL A 115 7.89 -6.34 -20.70
C VAL A 115 9.29 -5.73 -20.63
N GLN A 116 9.44 -4.55 -21.22
CA GLN A 116 10.73 -3.83 -21.27
C GLN A 116 10.89 -2.79 -20.16
N ARG A 117 9.79 -2.40 -19.51
CA ARG A 117 9.77 -1.33 -18.52
C ARG A 117 8.75 -1.61 -17.44
N LEU A 118 9.17 -1.50 -16.19
CA LEU A 118 8.30 -1.46 -15.03
C LEU A 118 8.10 -0.02 -14.60
N VAL A 119 6.84 0.39 -14.44
CA VAL A 119 6.47 1.70 -13.90
C VAL A 119 5.86 1.47 -12.54
N PHE A 120 6.61 1.83 -11.50
CA PHE A 120 6.08 1.84 -10.14
C PHE A 120 5.29 3.12 -9.90
N CYS A 121 4.15 3.01 -9.22
CA CYS A 121 3.34 4.14 -8.84
C CYS A 121 2.62 3.91 -7.51
N THR A 122 2.06 4.97 -6.96
CA THR A 122 1.22 4.94 -5.76
C THR A 122 0.21 6.08 -5.82
N GLY A 123 -1.04 5.80 -5.46
CA GLY A 123 -2.16 6.77 -5.55
C GLY A 123 -2.80 6.88 -6.93
#